data_AF-K9VX61-F1
#
_entry.id   AF-K9VX61-F1
#
_cell.length_a   1.000
_cell.length_b   1.000
_cell.length_c   1.000
_cell.angle_alpha   90.00
_cell.angle_beta   90.00
_cell.angle_gamma   90.00
#
_symmetry.space_group_name_H-M   'P 1'
#
loop_
_entity.id
_entity.type
_entity.pdbx_description
1 polymer ?
#
loop_
_entity_poly.entity_id
_entity_poly.type
_entity_poly.pdbx_seq_one_letter_code
_entity_poly.pdbx_strand_id
1 'polypeptide(L)'
;MFGQTALGSASLNDSQVRMYRFEIKGLRQTYASDKLSYPIRRSGSTFITVPYNRMNDEMQRINRLGGQIVSIQPLTLEGNEQAKSEATAAHQ
;
A
#
# COMPACT_ATOMS: atom_id res chain seq x y z
N MET A 1 -2.05 -20.99 -27.03
CA MET A 1 -1.79 -19.57 -27.36
C MET A 1 -1.27 -18.89 -26.10
N PHE A 2 0.06 -18.86 -25.92
CA PHE A 2 0.70 -18.16 -24.80
C PHE A 2 0.89 -16.71 -25.22
N GLY A 3 0.06 -15.82 -24.68
CA GLY A 3 0.15 -14.38 -24.89
C GLY A 3 1.44 -13.86 -24.28
N GLN A 4 2.41 -13.57 -25.12
CA GLN A 4 3.54 -12.70 -24.80
C GLN A 4 2.96 -11.36 -24.34
N THR A 5 2.95 -11.10 -23.05
CA THR A 5 2.85 -9.73 -22.56
C THR A 5 4.21 -9.09 -22.81
N ALA A 6 4.32 -8.43 -23.95
CA ALA A 6 5.38 -7.47 -24.23
C ALA A 6 5.44 -6.51 -23.04
N LEU A 7 6.55 -6.54 -22.32
CA LEU A 7 6.97 -5.47 -21.41
C LEU A 7 7.31 -4.27 -22.29
N GLY A 8 6.25 -3.65 -22.83
CA GLY A 8 6.33 -2.39 -23.54
C GLY A 8 6.77 -1.33 -22.55
N SER A 9 7.84 -0.64 -22.92
CA SER A 9 8.32 0.61 -22.33
C SER A 9 7.21 1.67 -22.31
N ALA A 10 6.25 1.51 -21.41
CA ALA A 10 5.38 2.59 -20.99
C ALA A 10 6.30 3.59 -20.30
N SER A 11 6.47 4.76 -20.92
CA SER A 11 7.09 5.93 -20.31
C SER A 11 6.69 5.98 -18.84
N LEU A 12 7.66 5.72 -17.95
CA LEU A 12 7.48 5.79 -16.51
C LEU A 12 7.26 7.26 -16.16
N ASN A 13 6.04 7.75 -16.40
CA ASN A 13 5.62 9.01 -15.81
C ASN A 13 5.83 8.84 -14.31
N ASP A 14 6.74 9.63 -13.74
CA ASP A 14 7.17 9.58 -12.34
C ASP A 14 5.97 9.44 -11.38
N SER A 15 4.84 10.05 -11.74
CA SER A 15 3.56 9.96 -11.06
C SER A 15 2.94 8.54 -11.00
N GLN A 16 3.08 7.68 -12.03
CA GLN A 16 2.56 6.30 -12.00
C GLN A 16 3.37 5.35 -11.09
N VAL A 17 4.61 5.71 -10.75
CA VAL A 17 5.50 4.87 -9.94
C VAL A 17 5.38 5.19 -8.44
N ARG A 18 4.86 6.38 -8.08
CA ARG A 18 4.72 6.80 -6.68
C ARG A 18 3.74 5.90 -5.93
N MET A 19 4.24 5.26 -4.89
CA MET A 19 3.47 4.41 -3.98
C MET A 19 3.18 5.16 -2.68
N TYR A 20 2.02 4.90 -2.09
CA TYR A 20 1.59 5.50 -0.84
C TYR A 20 1.08 4.44 0.11
N ARG A 21 1.40 4.56 1.40
CA ARG A 21 0.86 3.72 2.47
C ARG A 21 -0.30 4.44 3.15
N PHE A 22 -1.44 3.79 3.18
CA PHE A 22 -2.67 4.25 3.80
C PHE A 22 -2.85 3.53 5.13
N GLU A 23 -3.08 4.27 6.20
CA GLU A 23 -3.57 3.75 7.47
C GLU A 23 -5.08 3.96 7.54
N ILE A 24 -5.81 2.87 7.76
CA ILE A 24 -7.28 2.87 7.72
C ILE A 24 -7.80 2.26 9.02
N LYS A 25 -8.78 2.91 9.64
CA LYS A 25 -9.53 2.37 10.79
C LYS A 25 -10.95 2.03 10.41
N GLY A 26 -11.58 1.11 11.13
CA GLY A 26 -13.03 0.91 11.05
C GLY A 26 -13.56 0.29 9.75
N LEU A 27 -12.73 -0.41 8.97
CA LEU A 27 -13.24 -1.16 7.81
C LEU A 27 -14.33 -2.15 8.25
N ARG A 28 -15.52 -2.04 7.65
CA ARG A 28 -16.64 -2.93 7.94
C ARG A 28 -16.30 -4.36 7.50
N GLN A 29 -16.56 -5.31 8.39
CA GLN A 29 -16.57 -6.73 8.08
C GLN A 29 -17.68 -7.00 7.05
N THR A 30 -17.31 -7.43 5.84
CA THR A 30 -18.26 -7.82 4.80
C THR A 30 -18.67 -9.29 4.94
N TYR A 31 -19.71 -9.73 4.24
CA TYR A 31 -20.24 -11.11 4.27
C TYR A 31 -19.18 -12.21 4.07
N ALA A 32 -18.08 -11.93 3.37
CA ALA A 32 -16.98 -12.89 3.17
C ALA A 32 -16.21 -13.17 4.48
N SER A 33 -16.07 -12.17 5.34
CA SER A 33 -15.45 -12.32 6.67
C SER A 33 -16.44 -12.84 7.72
N ASP A 34 -17.74 -12.88 7.44
CA ASP A 34 -18.77 -13.50 8.29
C ASP A 34 -18.63 -15.04 8.33
N LYS A 35 -18.05 -15.62 7.27
CA LYS A 35 -17.74 -17.06 7.20
C LYS A 35 -16.52 -17.48 8.04
N LEU A 36 -15.84 -16.54 8.69
CA LEU A 36 -14.71 -16.85 9.56
C LEU A 36 -15.24 -17.20 10.95
N SER A 37 -14.95 -18.42 11.41
CA SER A 37 -15.38 -18.94 12.72
C SER A 37 -14.71 -18.24 13.93
N TYR A 38 -13.95 -17.18 13.72
CA TYR A 38 -13.24 -16.45 14.77
C TYR A 38 -13.46 -14.94 14.64
N PRO A 39 -13.57 -14.20 15.77
CA PRO A 39 -13.78 -12.77 15.74
C PRO A 39 -12.51 -12.07 15.23
N ILE A 40 -12.61 -11.37 14.11
CA ILE A 40 -11.55 -10.44 13.69
C ILE A 40 -11.51 -9.28 14.70
N ARG A 41 -10.35 -9.03 15.30
CA ARG A 41 -10.16 -7.98 16.31
C ARG A 41 -10.59 -6.62 15.74
N ARG A 42 -11.59 -6.02 16.39
CA ARG A 42 -12.26 -4.75 15.98
C ARG A 42 -11.38 -3.48 16.08
N SER A 43 -10.17 -3.58 16.63
CA SER A 43 -9.38 -2.41 17.05
C SER A 43 -8.08 -2.19 16.27
N GLY A 44 -7.82 -2.92 15.18
CA GLY A 44 -6.59 -2.77 14.39
C GLY A 44 -6.71 -1.72 13.29
N SER A 45 -5.67 -0.89 13.13
CA SER A 45 -5.47 -0.13 11.88
C SER A 45 -5.06 -1.10 10.76
N THR A 46 -5.69 -0.99 9.60
CA THR A 46 -5.33 -1.69 8.36
C THR A 46 -4.38 -0.82 7.55
N PHE A 47 -3.26 -1.39 7.11
CA PHE A 47 -2.31 -0.71 6.24
C PHE A 47 -2.39 -1.28 4.83
N ILE A 48 -2.56 -0.43 3.82
CA ILE A 48 -2.50 -0.83 2.41
C ILE A 48 -1.53 0.06 1.64
N THR A 49 -0.89 -0.52 0.64
CA THR A 49 -0.03 0.22 -0.30
C THR A 49 -0.78 0.45 -1.60
N VAL A 50 -0.87 1.70 -2.03
CA VAL A 50 -1.67 2.14 -3.17
C VAL A 50 -0.79 2.93 -4.13
N PRO A 51 -0.76 2.59 -5.43
CA PRO A 51 -0.09 3.42 -6.42
C PRO A 51 -0.92 4.68 -6.70
N TYR A 52 -0.25 5.79 -7.00
CA TYR A 52 -0.89 7.10 -7.17
C TYR A 52 -2.02 7.10 -8.21
N ASN A 53 -1.87 6.35 -9.31
CA ASN A 53 -2.88 6.25 -10.36
C ASN A 53 -4.20 5.60 -9.91
N ARG A 54 -4.20 4.78 -8.84
CA ARG A 54 -5.40 4.14 -8.28
C ARG A 54 -5.87 4.78 -6.98
N MET A 55 -5.24 5.87 -6.56
CA MET A 55 -5.49 6.47 -5.25
C MET A 55 -6.97 6.87 -5.08
N ASN A 56 -7.58 7.45 -6.11
CA ASN A 56 -9.00 7.82 -6.09
C ASN A 56 -9.93 6.61 -5.96
N ASP A 57 -9.69 5.55 -6.74
CA ASP A 57 -10.51 4.34 -6.71
C ASP A 57 -10.45 3.64 -5.35
N GLU A 58 -9.24 3.53 -4.77
CA GLU A 58 -9.06 2.94 -3.44
C GLU A 58 -9.70 3.81 -2.35
N MET A 59 -9.58 5.13 -2.40
CA MET A 59 -10.28 6.01 -1.46
C MET A 59 -11.80 5.81 -1.50
N GLN A 60 -12.39 5.75 -2.70
CA GLN A 60 -13.82 5.48 -2.86
C GLN A 60 -14.21 4.09 -2.35
N ARG A 61 -13.35 3.08 -2.58
CA ARG A 61 -13.57 1.72 -2.09
C ARG A 61 -13.52 1.68 -0.56
N ILE A 62 -12.55 2.34 0.07
CA ILE A 62 -12.43 2.45 1.53
C ILE A 62 -13.69 3.11 2.11
N ASN A 63 -14.15 4.21 1.51
CA ASN A 63 -15.37 4.88 1.93
C ASN A 63 -16.61 3.98 1.82
N ARG A 64 -16.74 3.21 0.73
CA ARG A 64 -17.82 2.21 0.55
C ARG A 64 -17.78 1.09 1.59
N LEU A 65 -16.57 0.73 2.05
CA LEU A 65 -16.36 -0.24 3.12
C LEU A 65 -16.51 0.38 4.52
N GLY A 66 -16.85 1.67 4.62
CA GLY A 66 -17.00 2.39 5.90
C GLY A 66 -15.68 2.61 6.64
N GLY A 67 -14.54 2.45 5.96
CA GLY A 67 -13.23 2.71 6.55
C GLY A 67 -12.94 4.20 6.63
N GLN A 68 -12.28 4.62 7.72
CA GLN A 68 -11.76 5.96 7.91
C GLN A 68 -10.26 5.97 7.64
N ILE A 69 -9.81 6.80 6.70
CA ILE A 69 -8.38 6.99 6.45
C ILE A 69 -7.81 7.91 7.55
N VAL A 70 -6.81 7.42 8.26
CA VAL A 70 -6.14 8.12 9.37
C VAL A 70 -4.86 8.80 8.88
N SER A 71 -4.09 8.15 8.02
CA SER A 71 -2.80 8.65 7.53
C SER A 71 -2.53 8.17 6.11
N ILE A 72 -1.88 9.02 5.31
CA ILE A 72 -1.38 8.68 3.97
C ILE A 72 0.08 9.14 3.93
N GLN A 73 1.00 8.20 3.70
CA GLN A 73 2.44 8.48 3.67
C GLN A 73 3.01 8.05 2.31
N PRO A 74 3.85 8.87 1.65
CA PRO A 74 4.58 8.41 0.48
C PRO A 74 5.55 7.30 0.90
N LEU A 75 5.62 6.24 0.10
CA LEU A 75 6.70 5.27 0.20
C LEU A 75 7.85 5.80 -0.64
N THR A 76 8.65 6.70 -0.05
CA THR A 76 9.91 7.10 -0.65
C THR A 76 10.88 5.94 -0.54
N LEU A 77 11.67 5.70 -1.58
CA LEU A 77 12.79 4.76 -1.54
C LEU A 77 13.99 5.35 -0.77
N GLU A 78 13.75 6.12 0.31
CA GLU A 78 14.79 6.61 1.22
C GLU A 78 15.21 5.53 2.23
N GLY A 79 15.20 4.27 1.79
CA GLY A 79 15.50 3.09 2.60
C GLY A 79 16.92 2.55 2.43
N ASN A 80 17.89 3.36 1.99
CA ASN A 80 19.28 2.89 1.88
C ASN A 80 20.40 3.94 2.10
N GLU A 81 20.11 5.13 2.61
CA GLU A 81 21.20 6.07 2.94
C GLU A 81 21.77 5.84 4.35
N GLN A 82 20.96 5.29 5.26
CA GLN A 82 21.39 4.91 6.62
C GLN A 82 22.09 3.54 6.67
N ALA A 83 21.70 2.59 5.83
CA ALA A 83 22.34 1.26 5.79
C ALA A 83 23.75 1.28 5.15
N LYS A 84 24.07 2.28 4.32
CA LYS A 84 25.40 2.43 3.71
C LYS A 84 26.41 3.14 4.62
N SER A 85 25.93 3.97 5.55
CA SER A 85 26.77 4.73 6.47
C SER A 85 27.28 3.88 7.65
N GLU A 86 26.52 2.88 8.10
CA GLU A 86 26.98 1.94 9.14
C GLU A 86 27.99 0.90 8.61
N ALA A 87 27.88 0.48 7.34
CA ALA A 87 28.81 -0.50 6.74
C ALA A 87 30.22 0.08 6.50
N THR A 88 30.37 1.40 6.40
CA THR A 88 31.67 2.06 6.18
C THR A 88 32.40 2.38 7.49
N ALA A 89 31.68 2.48 8.62
CA ALA A 89 32.26 2.77 9.93
C ALA A 89 32.86 1.53 10.64
N ALA A 90 32.51 0.31 10.19
CA ALA A 90 33.02 -0.94 10.77
C ALA A 90 34.32 -1.44 10.10
N HIS A 91 34.98 -0.64 9.26
CA HIS A 91 36.18 -1.03 8.51
C HIS A 91 37.31 0.01 8.53
N GLN A 92 37.36 0.88 9.54
CA GLN A 92 38.54 1.70 9.85
C GLN A 92 39.09 1.36 11.23
#